data_AF-A0A2E0R7T5-F1
#
_entry.id   AF-A0A2E0R7T5-F1
#
_cell.length_a   1.000
_cell.length_b   1.000
_cell.length_c   1.000
_cell.angle_alpha   90.00
_cell.angle_beta   90.00
_cell.angle_gamma   90.00
#
_symmetry.space_group_name_H-M   'P 1'
#
loop_
_entity.id
_entity.type
_entity.pdbx_description
1 polymer ?
#
loop_
_entity_poly.entity_id
_entity_poly.type
_entity_poly.pdbx_seq_one_letter_code
_entity_poly.pdbx_strand_id
1 'polypeptide(L)'
;MAKFLIYTVLFLCCSNIVSKAQRVVAVGSGINEIVYALGASDKLVGNCVSSIYPEDAKTLPKVGYKRMLPSEGIISLKPDLVIMTDEAGPPSVVNQLDQLKIDVIKLSANRSLQNIYDSISVIAEALGKEKESFELIQHLSKQEDELKLKVAALNDQPTVLFILGHGGVARVAGYDTAADSMIKLAGGQNVFSEFKGYKPVSPEEIIKMNPDYILATNMGVDQQGGIQKFSQMNGVRDTPAARNQNILIFNSQYLLGFGPRTITAAIDLNSHFDR
;
A
#
# COMPACT_ATOMS: atom_id res chain seq x y z
N MET A 1 -59.74 -24.63 -40.32
CA MET A 1 -58.49 -24.01 -40.78
C MET A 1 -58.23 -22.77 -39.92
N ALA A 2 -57.37 -22.88 -38.90
CA ALA A 2 -56.91 -21.74 -38.11
C ALA A 2 -55.38 -21.76 -38.09
N LYS A 3 -54.76 -20.79 -38.75
CA LYS A 3 -53.30 -20.59 -38.78
C LYS A 3 -52.90 -19.79 -37.55
N PHE A 4 -52.14 -20.41 -36.64
CA PHE A 4 -51.45 -19.70 -35.58
C PHE A 4 -50.14 -19.12 -36.13
N LEU A 5 -50.01 -17.80 -36.08
CA LEU A 5 -48.81 -17.06 -36.45
C LEU A 5 -47.96 -16.88 -35.18
N ILE A 6 -46.84 -17.60 -35.08
CA ILE A 6 -45.89 -17.44 -33.97
C ILE A 6 -44.95 -16.28 -34.32
N TYR A 7 -45.05 -15.19 -33.57
CA TYR A 7 -44.06 -14.12 -33.58
C TYR A 7 -42.90 -14.50 -32.65
N THR A 8 -41.74 -14.82 -33.23
CA THR A 8 -40.49 -14.97 -32.47
C THR A 8 -39.91 -13.58 -32.22
N VAL A 9 -40.04 -13.08 -30.99
CA VAL A 9 -39.34 -11.88 -30.53
C VAL A 9 -37.87 -12.23 -30.29
N LEU A 10 -36.99 -11.78 -31.17
CA LEU A 10 -35.55 -11.89 -31.02
C LEU A 10 -35.10 -10.88 -29.95
N PHE A 11 -34.88 -11.34 -28.72
CA PHE A 11 -34.28 -10.53 -27.66
C PHE A 11 -32.79 -10.34 -27.98
N LEU A 12 -32.44 -9.23 -28.62
CA LEU A 12 -31.05 -8.77 -28.70
C LEU A 12 -30.64 -8.35 -27.28
N CYS A 13 -30.00 -9.25 -26.54
CA CYS A 13 -29.18 -8.85 -25.40
C CYS A 13 -27.97 -8.09 -25.95
N CYS A 14 -28.07 -6.77 -26.02
CA CYS A 14 -26.90 -5.90 -26.09
C CYS A 14 -26.15 -6.04 -24.77
N SER A 15 -25.27 -7.04 -24.69
CA SER A 15 -24.20 -7.04 -23.70
C SER A 15 -23.37 -5.80 -23.99
N ASN A 16 -23.52 -4.75 -23.17
CA ASN A 16 -22.57 -3.64 -23.16
C ASN A 16 -21.21 -4.26 -22.83
N ILE A 17 -20.38 -4.46 -23.85
CA ILE A 17 -18.99 -4.82 -23.67
C ILE A 17 -18.36 -3.59 -23.03
N VAL A 18 -18.21 -3.62 -21.70
CA VAL A 18 -17.38 -2.64 -20.99
C VAL A 18 -15.98 -2.79 -21.58
N SER A 19 -15.55 -1.78 -22.32
CA SER A 19 -14.23 -1.77 -22.94
C SER A 19 -13.18 -1.82 -21.83
N LYS A 20 -12.39 -2.89 -21.78
CA LYS A 20 -11.32 -3.02 -20.80
C LYS A 20 -10.27 -1.93 -21.04
N ALA A 21 -9.80 -1.30 -19.96
CA ALA A 21 -8.85 -0.20 -20.05
C ALA A 21 -7.54 -0.62 -20.73
N GLN A 22 -6.95 0.29 -21.51
CA GLN A 22 -5.73 0.08 -22.28
C GLN A 22 -4.62 1.07 -21.90
N ARG A 23 -4.96 2.21 -21.31
CA ARG A 23 -4.02 3.28 -20.94
C ARG A 23 -4.28 3.74 -19.50
N VAL A 24 -3.58 3.11 -18.58
CA VAL A 24 -3.83 3.22 -17.15
C VAL A 24 -2.78 4.08 -16.46
N VAL A 25 -3.24 5.03 -15.65
CA VAL A 25 -2.41 5.71 -14.65
C VAL A 25 -2.68 5.11 -13.28
N ALA A 26 -1.65 4.55 -12.66
CA ALA A 26 -1.72 3.93 -11.33
C ALA A 26 -1.21 4.87 -10.23
N VAL A 27 -2.14 5.45 -9.46
CA VAL A 27 -1.83 6.40 -8.40
C VAL A 27 -1.77 5.71 -7.03
N GLY A 28 -0.63 5.06 -6.79
CA GLY A 28 -0.33 4.41 -5.51
C GLY A 28 0.65 3.27 -5.71
N SER A 29 1.55 3.07 -4.75
CA SER A 29 2.54 1.99 -4.82
C SER A 29 1.87 0.61 -4.85
N GLY A 30 0.94 0.33 -3.92
CA GLY A 30 0.19 -0.93 -3.90
C GLY A 30 -0.61 -1.17 -5.18
N ILE A 31 -1.26 -0.14 -5.71
CA ILE A 31 -2.02 -0.20 -6.97
C ILE A 31 -1.08 -0.56 -8.13
N ASN A 32 0.05 0.13 -8.25
CA ASN A 32 1.04 -0.16 -9.28
C ASN A 32 1.52 -1.62 -9.18
N GLU A 33 1.87 -2.09 -7.98
CA GLU A 33 2.29 -3.48 -7.78
C GLU A 33 1.22 -4.50 -8.18
N ILE A 34 -0.06 -4.23 -7.88
CA ILE A 34 -1.17 -5.09 -8.31
C ILE A 34 -1.22 -5.19 -9.85
N VAL A 35 -1.12 -4.07 -10.56
CA VAL A 35 -1.17 -4.07 -12.04
C VAL A 35 -0.01 -4.89 -12.63
N TYR A 36 1.19 -4.78 -12.05
CA TYR A 36 2.33 -5.63 -12.44
C TYR A 36 2.09 -7.11 -12.11
N ALA A 37 1.58 -7.42 -10.91
CA ALA A 37 1.32 -8.79 -10.48
C ALA A 37 0.23 -9.49 -11.33
N LEU A 38 -0.71 -8.72 -11.88
CA LEU A 38 -1.72 -9.21 -12.82
C LEU A 38 -1.21 -9.35 -14.27
N GLY A 39 0.08 -9.07 -14.53
CA GLY A 39 0.67 -9.14 -15.86
C GLY A 39 0.05 -8.15 -16.85
N ALA A 40 -0.31 -6.95 -16.38
CA ALA A 40 -0.94 -5.88 -17.16
C ALA A 40 -0.10 -4.59 -17.19
N SER A 41 1.22 -4.72 -17.01
CA SER A 41 2.16 -3.58 -16.98
C SER A 41 2.27 -2.86 -18.32
N ASP A 42 1.98 -3.54 -19.43
CA ASP A 42 1.91 -2.98 -20.79
C ASP A 42 0.83 -1.89 -20.93
N LYS A 43 -0.19 -1.92 -20.04
CA LYS A 43 -1.25 -0.91 -20.00
C LYS A 43 -0.87 0.34 -19.20
N LEU A 44 0.22 0.31 -18.42
CA LEU A 44 0.62 1.44 -17.59
C LEU A 44 1.27 2.53 -18.43
N VAL A 45 0.70 3.74 -18.37
CA VAL A 45 1.24 4.93 -19.05
C VAL A 45 1.83 5.95 -18.08
N GLY A 46 1.61 5.78 -16.77
CA GLY A 46 2.19 6.60 -15.72
C GLY A 46 1.87 6.09 -14.32
N ASN A 47 2.66 6.51 -13.33
CA ASN A 47 2.44 6.14 -11.93
C ASN A 47 2.88 7.24 -10.95
N CYS A 48 2.62 7.03 -9.67
CA CYS A 48 2.96 7.98 -8.60
C CYS A 48 4.48 7.97 -8.29
N VAL A 49 5.00 9.07 -7.73
CA VAL A 49 6.42 9.18 -7.32
C VAL A 49 6.84 8.10 -6.31
N SER A 50 5.90 7.58 -5.52
CA SER A 50 6.15 6.51 -4.55
C SER A 50 6.17 5.10 -5.18
N SER A 51 5.80 4.96 -6.45
CA SER A 51 5.74 3.68 -7.16
C SER A 51 7.09 3.41 -7.83
N ILE A 52 7.95 2.70 -7.11
CA ILE A 52 9.34 2.39 -7.50
C ILE A 52 9.61 0.89 -7.63
N TYR A 53 8.59 0.04 -7.45
CA TYR A 53 8.65 -1.41 -7.62
C TYR A 53 7.54 -1.92 -8.55
N PRO A 54 7.81 -2.91 -9.42
CA PRO A 54 9.14 -3.49 -9.71
C PRO A 54 10.07 -2.47 -10.37
N GLU A 55 11.33 -2.84 -10.64
CA GLU A 55 12.35 -1.91 -11.14
C GLU A 55 11.89 -1.16 -12.40
N ASP A 56 11.20 -1.86 -13.31
CA ASP A 56 10.63 -1.29 -14.53
C ASP A 56 9.63 -0.15 -14.26
N ALA A 57 8.94 -0.16 -13.11
CA ALA A 57 8.01 0.89 -12.74
C ALA A 57 8.67 2.26 -12.53
N LYS A 58 9.99 2.30 -12.33
CA LYS A 58 10.77 3.55 -12.23
C LYS A 58 10.87 4.29 -13.57
N THR A 59 10.75 3.57 -14.69
CA THR A 59 10.84 4.14 -16.04
C THR A 59 9.57 4.86 -16.49
N LEU A 60 8.43 4.56 -15.86
CA LEU A 60 7.16 5.19 -16.18
C LEU A 60 7.16 6.68 -15.80
N PRO A 61 6.50 7.54 -16.61
CA PRO A 61 6.27 8.94 -16.26
C PRO A 61 5.61 9.08 -14.87
N LYS A 62 6.17 9.99 -14.05
CA LYS A 62 5.66 10.25 -12.70
C LYS A 62 4.61 11.34 -12.71
N VAL A 63 3.40 11.03 -12.26
CA VAL A 63 2.26 11.97 -12.25
C VAL A 63 2.13 12.76 -10.94
N GLY A 64 3.18 12.78 -10.12
CA GLY A 64 3.22 13.53 -8.86
C GLY A 64 2.94 12.70 -7.62
N TYR A 65 2.71 13.38 -6.50
CA TYR A 65 2.46 12.78 -5.19
C TYR A 65 0.97 12.57 -4.97
N LYS A 66 0.56 11.38 -4.51
CA LYS A 66 -0.86 10.98 -4.43
C LYS A 66 -1.79 11.97 -3.71
N ARG A 67 -1.30 12.71 -2.71
CA ARG A 67 -2.10 13.70 -1.95
C ARG A 67 -2.12 15.11 -2.57
N MET A 68 -1.31 15.33 -3.60
CA MET A 68 -1.18 16.61 -4.30
C MET A 68 -0.88 16.33 -5.78
N LEU A 69 -1.84 15.75 -6.47
CA LEU A 69 -1.69 15.36 -7.88
C LEU A 69 -1.89 16.58 -8.80
N PRO A 70 -0.92 16.87 -9.68
CA PRO A 70 -1.15 17.74 -10.81
C PRO A 70 -2.00 17.01 -11.87
N SER A 71 -3.21 17.50 -12.14
CA SER A 71 -4.10 16.91 -13.13
C SER A 71 -3.52 16.95 -14.55
N GLU A 72 -2.83 18.04 -14.91
CA GLU A 72 -2.18 18.19 -16.23
C GLU A 72 -1.20 17.05 -16.54
N GLY A 73 -0.42 16.63 -15.53
CA GLY A 73 0.52 15.52 -15.67
C GLY A 73 -0.19 14.21 -16.02
N ILE A 74 -1.34 13.95 -15.40
CA ILE A 74 -2.19 12.77 -15.69
C ILE A 74 -2.81 12.89 -17.09
N ILE A 75 -3.43 14.03 -17.40
CA ILE A 75 -4.17 14.26 -18.65
C ILE A 75 -3.25 14.20 -19.87
N SER A 76 -2.02 14.71 -19.76
CA SER A 76 -1.03 14.71 -20.86
C SER A 76 -0.67 13.31 -21.36
N LEU A 77 -0.80 12.30 -20.49
CA LEU A 77 -0.55 10.89 -20.80
C LEU A 77 -1.73 10.23 -21.52
N LYS A 78 -2.85 10.96 -21.72
CA LYS A 78 -4.06 10.47 -22.38
C LYS A 78 -4.53 9.11 -21.85
N PRO A 79 -4.74 8.94 -20.54
CA PRO A 79 -5.26 7.70 -20.00
C PRO A 79 -6.74 7.52 -20.38
N ASP A 80 -7.18 6.26 -20.46
CA ASP A 80 -8.60 5.91 -20.45
C ASP A 80 -9.08 5.57 -19.04
N LEU A 81 -8.18 5.19 -18.14
CA LEU A 81 -8.47 4.87 -16.74
C LEU A 81 -7.41 5.43 -15.79
N VAL A 82 -7.86 6.02 -14.68
CA VAL A 82 -7.02 6.35 -13.53
C VAL A 82 -7.47 5.54 -12.33
N ILE A 83 -6.55 4.77 -11.74
CA ILE A 83 -6.81 4.00 -10.52
C ILE A 83 -6.10 4.69 -9.37
N MET A 84 -6.85 5.04 -8.33
CA MET A 84 -6.32 5.76 -7.16
C MET A 84 -7.00 5.30 -5.87
N THR A 85 -6.44 5.64 -4.72
CA THR A 85 -7.12 5.45 -3.43
C THR A 85 -8.00 6.66 -3.09
N ASP A 86 -8.96 6.50 -2.19
CA ASP A 86 -9.74 7.61 -1.60
C ASP A 86 -8.90 8.69 -0.89
N GLU A 87 -7.70 8.35 -0.39
CA GLU A 87 -6.70 9.31 0.10
C GLU A 87 -6.05 10.18 -1.01
N ALA A 88 -6.26 9.85 -2.27
CA ALA A 88 -5.66 10.56 -3.38
C ALA A 88 -6.46 11.83 -3.72
N GLY A 89 -5.74 12.89 -4.13
CA GLY A 89 -6.39 14.17 -4.40
C GLY A 89 -5.43 15.22 -4.96
N PRO A 90 -5.88 16.49 -5.02
CA PRO A 90 -7.14 17.01 -4.43
C PRO A 90 -8.43 16.55 -5.17
N PRO A 91 -9.63 16.68 -4.56
CA PRO A 91 -10.90 16.31 -5.20
C PRO A 91 -11.15 16.95 -6.57
N SER A 92 -10.60 18.15 -6.80
CA SER A 92 -10.67 18.85 -8.08
C SER A 92 -10.03 18.05 -9.24
N VAL A 93 -9.03 17.21 -8.96
CA VAL A 93 -8.40 16.34 -9.98
C VAL A 93 -9.41 15.36 -10.52
N VAL A 94 -10.20 14.73 -9.65
CA VAL A 94 -11.22 13.76 -10.06
C VAL A 94 -12.29 14.42 -10.92
N ASN A 95 -12.74 15.62 -10.54
CA ASN A 95 -13.72 16.38 -11.32
C ASN A 95 -13.20 16.75 -12.72
N GLN A 96 -11.91 17.10 -12.84
CA GLN A 96 -11.31 17.42 -14.13
C GLN A 96 -11.16 16.18 -15.02
N LEU A 97 -10.81 15.02 -14.45
CA LEU A 97 -10.75 13.76 -15.20
C LEU A 97 -12.14 13.35 -15.71
N ASP A 98 -13.18 13.49 -14.87
CA ASP A 98 -14.57 13.19 -15.23
C ASP A 98 -15.09 14.11 -16.36
N GLN A 99 -14.80 15.41 -16.30
CA GLN A 99 -15.13 16.36 -17.39
C GLN A 99 -14.52 15.98 -18.73
N LEU A 100 -13.38 15.29 -18.71
CA LEU A 100 -12.67 14.79 -19.89
C LEU A 100 -13.07 13.36 -20.27
N LYS A 101 -14.06 12.77 -19.58
CA LYS A 101 -14.54 11.39 -19.76
C LYS A 101 -13.42 10.35 -19.57
N ILE A 102 -12.49 10.62 -18.67
CA ILE A 102 -11.48 9.65 -18.23
C ILE A 102 -12.07 8.92 -17.03
N ASP A 103 -12.15 7.58 -17.10
CA ASP A 103 -12.71 6.79 -16.01
C ASP A 103 -11.81 6.85 -14.78
N VAL A 104 -12.41 6.90 -13.59
CA VAL A 104 -11.69 6.92 -12.32
C VAL A 104 -12.21 5.82 -11.41
N ILE A 105 -11.33 4.89 -11.05
CA ILE A 105 -11.58 3.91 -9.99
C ILE A 105 -10.96 4.41 -8.69
N LYS A 106 -11.79 4.59 -7.66
CA LYS A 106 -11.36 4.90 -6.30
C LYS A 106 -11.42 3.65 -5.43
N LEU A 107 -10.26 3.20 -4.97
CA LEU A 107 -10.11 2.10 -4.02
C LEU A 107 -10.08 2.64 -2.59
N SER A 108 -10.50 1.82 -1.63
CA SER A 108 -10.38 2.17 -0.22
C SER A 108 -8.90 2.23 0.20
N ALA A 109 -8.53 3.21 1.02
CA ALA A 109 -7.21 3.26 1.65
C ALA A 109 -7.10 2.40 2.91
N ASN A 110 -8.08 1.53 3.21
CA ASN A 110 -8.00 0.63 4.35
C ASN A 110 -6.72 -0.24 4.27
N ARG A 111 -5.99 -0.33 5.39
CA ARG A 111 -4.71 -1.03 5.51
C ARG A 111 -4.95 -2.44 6.06
N SER A 112 -5.73 -3.23 5.33
CA SER A 112 -6.05 -4.63 5.66
C SER A 112 -5.75 -5.57 4.49
N LEU A 113 -5.53 -6.86 4.78
CA LEU A 113 -5.33 -7.88 3.73
C LEU A 113 -6.59 -8.04 2.87
N GLN A 114 -7.78 -7.99 3.47
CA GLN A 114 -9.03 -8.04 2.72
C GLN A 114 -9.12 -6.92 1.69
N ASN A 115 -8.73 -5.69 2.06
CA ASN A 115 -8.73 -4.57 1.11
C ASN A 115 -7.73 -4.78 -0.06
N ILE A 116 -6.63 -5.50 0.18
CA ILE A 116 -5.70 -5.88 -0.89
C ILE A 116 -6.38 -6.86 -1.86
N TYR A 117 -7.10 -7.88 -1.36
CA TYR A 117 -7.84 -8.84 -2.19
C TYR A 117 -8.97 -8.18 -2.98
N ASP A 118 -9.72 -7.28 -2.36
CA ASP A 118 -10.77 -6.51 -3.01
C ASP A 118 -10.19 -5.61 -4.10
N SER A 119 -9.07 -4.93 -3.80
CA SER A 119 -8.35 -4.10 -4.77
C SER A 119 -7.83 -4.91 -5.96
N ILE A 120 -7.27 -6.10 -5.73
CA ILE A 120 -6.83 -7.01 -6.79
C ILE A 120 -8.01 -7.36 -7.71
N SER A 121 -9.17 -7.70 -7.13
CA SER A 121 -10.36 -8.10 -7.89
C SER A 121 -10.90 -6.94 -8.74
N VAL A 122 -11.03 -5.74 -8.16
CA VAL A 122 -11.51 -4.54 -8.88
C VAL A 122 -10.55 -4.15 -10.01
N ILE A 123 -9.24 -4.15 -9.74
CA ILE A 123 -8.25 -3.82 -10.77
C ILE A 123 -8.28 -4.88 -11.88
N ALA A 124 -8.38 -6.16 -11.53
CA ALA A 124 -8.43 -7.23 -12.51
C ALA A 124 -9.67 -7.15 -13.41
N GLU A 125 -10.84 -6.84 -12.85
CA GLU A 125 -12.05 -6.61 -13.64
C GLU A 125 -11.86 -5.44 -14.63
N ALA A 126 -11.28 -4.32 -14.18
CA ALA A 126 -11.03 -3.17 -15.06
C ALA A 126 -10.06 -3.50 -16.20
N LEU A 127 -9.11 -4.41 -15.95
CA LEU A 127 -8.05 -4.77 -16.90
C LEU A 127 -8.31 -6.04 -17.71
N GLY A 128 -9.35 -6.82 -17.38
CA GLY A 128 -9.65 -8.11 -18.02
C GLY A 128 -8.65 -9.19 -17.62
N LYS A 129 -8.32 -9.23 -16.33
CA LYS A 129 -7.31 -10.09 -15.70
C LYS A 129 -7.90 -10.96 -14.58
N GLU A 130 -9.17 -11.32 -14.70
CA GLU A 130 -9.93 -12.01 -13.66
C GLU A 130 -9.32 -13.37 -13.32
N LYS A 131 -8.82 -14.11 -14.33
CA LYS A 131 -8.11 -15.38 -14.09
C LYS A 131 -6.82 -15.16 -13.29
N GLU A 132 -6.00 -14.20 -13.69
CA GLU A 132 -4.75 -13.85 -13.00
C GLU A 132 -5.01 -13.36 -11.58
N SER A 133 -6.11 -12.64 -11.32
CA SER A 133 -6.49 -12.27 -9.96
C SER A 133 -6.82 -13.46 -9.08
N PHE A 134 -7.51 -14.47 -9.59
CA PHE A 134 -7.83 -15.66 -8.83
C PHE A 134 -6.56 -16.40 -8.41
N GLU A 135 -5.62 -16.58 -9.35
CA GLU A 135 -4.33 -17.22 -9.08
C GLU A 135 -3.49 -16.41 -8.06
N LEU A 136 -3.45 -15.09 -8.21
CA LEU A 136 -2.75 -14.19 -7.29
C LEU A 136 -3.35 -14.24 -5.87
N ILE A 137 -4.68 -14.13 -5.74
CA ILE A 137 -5.36 -14.17 -4.44
C ILE A 137 -5.15 -15.53 -3.77
N GLN A 138 -5.21 -16.63 -4.52
CA GLN A 138 -4.95 -17.96 -3.97
C GLN A 138 -3.50 -18.09 -3.47
N HIS A 139 -2.52 -17.51 -4.17
CA HIS A 139 -1.14 -17.48 -3.73
C HIS A 139 -0.99 -16.67 -2.42
N LEU A 140 -1.55 -15.46 -2.38
CA LEU A 140 -1.48 -14.60 -1.19
C LEU A 140 -2.19 -15.22 0.02
N SER A 141 -3.34 -15.88 -0.18
CA SER A 141 -4.05 -16.57 0.89
C SER A 141 -3.22 -17.68 1.54
N LYS A 142 -2.41 -18.41 0.78
CA LYS A 142 -1.48 -19.40 1.35
C LYS A 142 -0.39 -18.75 2.20
N GLN A 143 0.16 -17.61 1.74
CA GLN A 143 1.13 -16.85 2.53
C GLN A 143 0.49 -16.27 3.80
N GLU A 144 -0.78 -15.88 3.74
CA GLU A 144 -1.52 -15.40 4.92
C GLU A 144 -1.63 -16.51 5.97
N ASP A 145 -1.91 -17.75 5.56
CA ASP A 145 -1.97 -18.89 6.47
C ASP A 145 -0.60 -19.19 7.11
N GLU A 146 0.48 -19.10 6.34
CA GLU A 146 1.86 -19.19 6.86
C GLU A 146 2.16 -18.09 7.88
N LEU A 147 1.78 -16.85 7.58
CA LEU A 147 1.95 -15.72 8.50
C LEU A 147 1.16 -15.93 9.80
N LYS A 148 -0.09 -16.42 9.73
CA LYS A 148 -0.91 -16.73 10.92
C LYS A 148 -0.22 -17.75 11.83
N LEU A 149 0.35 -18.81 11.25
CA LEU A 149 1.09 -19.82 12.00
C LEU A 149 2.33 -19.23 12.69
N LYS A 150 3.07 -18.36 11.99
CA LYS A 150 4.24 -17.68 12.55
C LYS A 150 3.88 -16.73 13.69
N VAL A 151 2.84 -15.91 13.51
CA VAL A 151 2.34 -15.02 14.56
C VAL A 151 1.87 -15.81 15.78
N ALA A 152 1.20 -16.96 15.58
CA ALA A 152 0.76 -17.83 16.67
C ALA A 152 1.91 -18.56 17.39
N ALA A 153 3.10 -18.64 16.79
CA ALA A 153 4.27 -19.27 17.36
C ALA A 153 5.11 -18.32 18.24
N LEU A 154 4.81 -17.01 18.26
CA LEU A 154 5.45 -16.05 19.14
C LEU A 154 5.16 -16.39 20.61
N ASN A 155 6.21 -16.39 21.45
CA ASN A 155 6.06 -16.62 22.89
C ASN A 155 5.33 -15.46 23.58
N ASP A 156 5.68 -14.23 23.19
CA ASP A 156 5.13 -12.99 23.71
C ASP A 156 4.84 -12.03 22.53
N GLN A 157 3.98 -11.04 22.76
CA GLN A 157 3.72 -9.99 21.78
C GLN A 157 4.76 -8.87 21.92
N PRO A 158 5.68 -8.70 20.95
CA PRO A 158 6.74 -7.70 21.07
C PRO A 158 6.21 -6.28 20.87
N THR A 159 6.73 -5.36 21.66
CA THR A 159 6.43 -3.94 21.55
C THR A 159 7.31 -3.26 20.50
N VAL A 160 6.70 -2.52 19.59
CA VAL A 160 7.38 -1.91 18.43
C VAL A 160 7.10 -0.42 18.38
N LEU A 161 8.17 0.36 18.28
CA LEU A 161 8.11 1.79 18.01
C LEU A 161 8.43 2.04 16.53
N PHE A 162 7.47 2.55 15.76
CA PHE A 162 7.77 3.04 14.40
C PHE A 162 8.18 4.51 14.40
N ILE A 163 9.33 4.82 13.83
CA ILE A 163 9.81 6.19 13.59
C ILE A 163 9.79 6.46 12.08
N LEU A 164 8.98 7.44 11.66
CA LEU A 164 8.87 7.82 10.24
C LEU A 164 10.16 8.47 9.70
N GLY A 165 10.94 9.10 10.59
CA GLY A 165 11.94 10.12 10.24
C GLY A 165 11.23 11.45 9.98
N HIS A 166 11.79 12.59 10.43
CA HIS A 166 11.62 13.99 9.96
C HIS A 166 12.44 14.89 10.92
N GLY A 167 12.96 16.02 10.45
CA GLY A 167 13.99 16.83 11.13
C GLY A 167 13.74 17.18 12.60
N GLY A 168 14.80 17.04 13.42
CA GLY A 168 14.89 17.47 14.81
C GLY A 168 14.19 16.55 15.81
N VAL A 169 12.86 16.43 15.72
CA VAL A 169 12.04 15.67 16.66
C VAL A 169 11.49 14.41 15.99
N ALA A 170 11.61 13.28 16.67
CA ALA A 170 11.12 12.00 16.18
C ALA A 170 9.60 12.05 15.97
N ARG A 171 9.17 11.75 14.74
CA ARG A 171 7.75 11.53 14.42
C ARG A 171 7.45 10.06 14.42
N VAL A 172 6.50 9.65 15.24
CA VAL A 172 6.17 8.23 15.47
C VAL A 172 4.77 7.89 14.98
N ALA A 173 4.54 6.64 14.64
CA ALA A 173 3.23 6.18 14.19
C ALA A 173 2.30 5.91 15.37
N GLY A 174 1.15 6.58 15.36
CA GLY A 174 -0.01 6.22 16.17
C GLY A 174 -0.89 5.16 15.51
N TYR A 175 -2.11 4.98 16.02
CA TYR A 175 -3.10 4.08 15.41
C TYR A 175 -3.61 4.62 14.06
N ASP A 176 -4.19 3.73 13.26
CA ASP A 176 -4.74 4.05 11.93
C ASP A 176 -3.68 4.65 11.00
N THR A 177 -2.52 3.97 10.97
CA THR A 177 -1.40 4.23 10.05
C THR A 177 -0.98 2.93 9.38
N ALA A 178 -0.33 3.03 8.21
CA ALA A 178 0.24 1.84 7.55
C ALA A 178 1.27 1.12 8.44
N ALA A 179 2.06 1.86 9.22
CA ALA A 179 3.03 1.28 10.15
C ALA A 179 2.33 0.51 11.28
N ASP A 180 1.28 1.09 11.88
CA ASP A 180 0.46 0.42 12.90
C ASP A 180 -0.17 -0.87 12.39
N SER A 181 -0.78 -0.83 11.19
CA SER A 181 -1.35 -2.02 10.56
C SER A 181 -0.30 -3.08 10.26
N MET A 182 0.89 -2.70 9.79
CA MET A 182 1.98 -3.63 9.50
C MET A 182 2.53 -4.28 10.77
N ILE A 183 2.75 -3.50 11.83
CA ILE A 183 3.20 -4.01 13.14
C ILE A 183 2.22 -5.06 13.66
N LYS A 184 0.93 -4.75 13.66
CA LYS A 184 -0.13 -5.66 14.11
C LYS A 184 -0.22 -6.91 13.24
N LEU A 185 -0.09 -6.76 11.93
CA LEU A 185 -0.11 -7.87 10.97
C LEU A 185 1.06 -8.84 11.22
N ALA A 186 2.23 -8.33 11.59
CA ALA A 186 3.40 -9.14 11.94
C ALA A 186 3.35 -9.74 13.36
N GLY A 187 2.28 -9.50 14.13
CA GLY A 187 2.10 -10.01 15.49
C GLY A 187 2.60 -9.10 16.61
N GLY A 188 3.17 -7.94 16.30
CA GLY A 188 3.66 -6.97 17.28
C GLY A 188 2.58 -6.02 17.80
N GLN A 189 2.92 -5.29 18.85
CA GLN A 189 2.12 -4.21 19.43
C GLN A 189 2.78 -2.86 19.15
N ASN A 190 2.06 -1.93 18.53
CA ASN A 190 2.53 -0.56 18.41
C ASN A 190 2.49 0.13 19.79
N VAL A 191 3.63 0.64 20.25
CA VAL A 191 3.72 1.30 21.57
C VAL A 191 2.87 2.57 21.64
N PHE A 192 2.65 3.28 20.53
CA PHE A 192 1.80 4.47 20.50
C PHE A 192 0.41 4.14 19.94
N SER A 193 -0.53 3.84 20.83
CA SER A 193 -1.93 3.57 20.48
C SER A 193 -2.91 4.66 20.91
N GLU A 194 -2.45 5.74 21.53
CA GLU A 194 -3.33 6.76 22.13
C GLU A 194 -3.77 7.87 21.14
N PHE A 195 -3.12 7.96 19.99
CA PHE A 195 -3.44 8.97 18.99
C PHE A 195 -3.45 8.41 17.58
N LYS A 196 -4.27 9.04 16.72
CA LYS A 196 -4.36 8.75 15.31
C LYS A 196 -3.21 9.40 14.53
N GLY A 197 -2.68 8.71 13.53
CA GLY A 197 -1.73 9.29 12.58
C GLY A 197 -0.32 9.45 13.14
N TYR A 198 0.47 10.36 12.55
CA TYR A 198 1.87 10.58 12.95
C TYR A 198 2.02 11.84 13.80
N LYS A 199 2.63 11.74 14.97
CA LYS A 199 2.91 12.89 15.86
C LYS A 199 4.39 12.97 16.25
N PRO A 200 4.92 14.18 16.46
CA PRO A 200 6.19 14.34 17.16
C PRO A 200 6.04 13.87 18.62
N VAL A 201 7.07 13.22 19.15
CA VAL A 201 7.16 12.79 20.56
C VAL A 201 8.52 13.19 21.13
N SER A 202 8.58 13.36 22.45
CA SER A 202 9.84 13.74 23.11
C SER A 202 10.79 12.54 23.27
N PRO A 203 12.10 12.78 23.42
CA PRO A 203 13.06 11.73 23.78
C PRO A 203 12.67 10.95 25.05
N GLU A 204 12.16 11.64 26.06
CA GLU A 204 11.73 11.05 27.34
C GLU A 204 10.53 10.13 27.15
N GLU A 205 9.58 10.49 26.27
CA GLU A 205 8.46 9.63 25.92
C GLU A 205 8.94 8.35 25.22
N ILE A 206 9.90 8.45 24.29
CA ILE A 206 10.48 7.28 23.62
C ILE A 206 11.13 6.33 24.64
N ILE A 207 11.92 6.86 25.58
CA ILE A 207 12.57 6.07 26.62
C ILE A 207 11.53 5.42 27.52
N LYS A 208 10.49 6.18 27.93
CA LYS A 208 9.41 5.69 28.79
C LYS A 208 8.63 4.55 28.14
N MET A 209 8.39 4.61 26.84
CA MET A 209 7.69 3.54 26.12
C MET A 209 8.49 2.24 26.05
N ASN A 210 9.81 2.31 26.22
CA ASN A 210 10.71 1.15 26.35
C ASN A 210 10.42 0.01 25.34
N PRO A 211 10.43 0.29 24.03
CA PRO A 211 10.07 -0.71 23.02
C PRO A 211 11.11 -1.84 22.94
N ASP A 212 10.67 -3.04 22.59
CA ASP A 212 11.54 -4.17 22.25
C ASP A 212 12.27 -3.96 20.92
N TYR A 213 11.56 -3.32 19.97
CA TYR A 213 12.07 -3.02 18.62
C TYR A 213 11.77 -1.58 18.19
N ILE A 214 12.71 -0.99 17.46
CA ILE A 214 12.50 0.28 16.75
C ILE A 214 12.45 -0.01 15.26
N LEU A 215 11.32 0.26 14.64
CA LEU A 215 11.08 0.08 13.21
C LEU A 215 11.20 1.42 12.48
N ALA A 216 11.93 1.44 11.38
CA ALA A 216 12.04 2.61 10.52
C ALA A 216 12.08 2.19 9.05
N THR A 217 11.93 3.18 8.17
CA THR A 217 12.17 2.95 6.74
C THR A 217 13.52 3.50 6.31
N ASN A 218 14.10 2.96 5.24
CA ASN A 218 15.33 3.48 4.65
C ASN A 218 15.24 5.00 4.36
N MET A 219 14.12 5.46 3.77
CA MET A 219 13.89 6.89 3.54
C MET A 219 13.91 7.70 4.84
N GLY A 220 13.27 7.20 5.91
CA GLY A 220 13.24 7.87 7.20
C GLY A 220 14.63 7.96 7.85
N VAL A 221 15.43 6.90 7.72
CA VAL A 221 16.82 6.85 8.19
C VAL A 221 17.72 7.79 7.37
N ASP A 222 17.58 7.81 6.05
CA ASP A 222 18.35 8.67 5.16
C ASP A 222 18.06 10.16 5.44
N GLN A 223 16.80 10.49 5.73
CA GLN A 223 16.40 11.84 6.14
C GLN A 223 17.02 12.29 7.48
N GLN A 224 17.45 11.36 8.33
CA GLN A 224 18.21 11.66 9.55
C GLN A 224 19.74 11.70 9.30
N GLY A 225 20.18 11.48 8.06
CA GLY A 225 21.58 11.43 7.67
C GLY A 225 22.23 10.07 7.92
N GLY A 226 21.45 8.99 7.81
CA GLY A 226 21.92 7.61 7.84
C GLY A 226 21.79 6.92 9.19
N ILE A 227 22.02 5.60 9.21
CA ILE A 227 21.76 4.74 10.38
C ILE A 227 22.58 5.14 11.62
N GLN A 228 23.80 5.64 11.43
CA GLN A 228 24.62 6.10 12.56
C GLN A 228 23.96 7.30 13.26
N LYS A 229 23.47 8.28 12.50
CA LYS A 229 22.78 9.43 13.10
C LYS A 229 21.43 9.05 13.68
N PHE A 230 20.68 8.18 12.99
CA PHE A 230 19.40 7.67 13.47
C PHE A 230 19.53 6.94 14.81
N SER A 231 20.48 6.02 14.94
CA SER A 231 20.73 5.28 16.19
C SER A 231 21.24 6.16 17.33
N GLN A 232 21.86 7.30 17.02
CA GLN A 232 22.35 8.29 17.99
C GLN A 232 21.31 9.37 18.33
N MET A 233 20.09 9.31 17.77
CA MET A 233 19.03 10.24 18.13
C MET A 233 18.74 10.17 19.63
N ASN A 234 18.55 11.33 20.25
CA ASN A 234 18.14 11.41 21.66
C ASN A 234 16.85 10.63 21.86
N GLY A 235 16.77 9.86 22.95
CA GLY A 235 15.66 8.95 23.21
C GLY A 235 15.88 7.58 22.59
N VAL A 236 16.24 7.51 21.30
CA VAL A 236 16.54 6.25 20.60
C VAL A 236 17.74 5.54 21.21
N ARG A 237 18.90 6.22 21.29
CA ARG A 237 20.16 5.62 21.79
C ARG A 237 20.07 5.08 23.21
N ASP A 238 19.13 5.63 23.98
CA ASP A 238 18.94 5.34 25.41
C ASP A 238 17.92 4.21 25.64
N THR A 239 17.27 3.70 24.58
CA THR A 239 16.39 2.52 24.65
C THR A 239 17.18 1.21 24.72
N PRO A 240 16.62 0.15 25.35
CA PRO A 240 17.16 -1.20 25.21
C PRO A 240 17.18 -1.69 23.77
N ALA A 241 16.17 -1.35 22.96
CA ALA A 241 16.14 -1.72 21.54
C ALA A 241 17.40 -1.27 20.79
N ALA A 242 17.84 -0.02 20.98
CA ALA A 242 19.07 0.46 20.34
C ALA A 242 20.32 -0.25 20.88
N ARG A 243 20.41 -0.52 22.19
CA ARG A 243 21.54 -1.25 22.79
C ARG A 243 21.63 -2.70 22.33
N ASN A 244 20.49 -3.36 22.14
CA ASN A 244 20.39 -4.75 21.70
C ASN A 244 20.43 -4.90 20.17
N GLN A 245 20.68 -3.82 19.43
CA GLN A 245 20.69 -3.79 17.96
C GLN A 245 19.34 -4.16 17.31
N ASN A 246 18.24 -3.92 18.01
CA ASN A 246 16.87 -4.15 17.54
C ASN A 246 16.29 -2.94 16.78
N ILE A 247 17.12 -2.27 15.99
CA ILE A 247 16.67 -1.24 15.05
C ILE A 247 16.47 -1.89 13.68
N LEU A 248 15.22 -2.06 13.29
CA LEU A 248 14.79 -2.72 12.07
C LEU A 248 14.53 -1.69 10.97
N ILE A 249 15.15 -1.86 9.80
CA ILE A 249 15.04 -0.91 8.69
C ILE A 249 14.53 -1.64 7.46
N PHE A 250 13.40 -1.20 6.94
CA PHE A 250 12.79 -1.77 5.73
C PHE A 250 12.69 -0.73 4.60
N ASN A 251 12.56 -1.18 3.36
CA ASN A 251 12.23 -0.29 2.26
C ASN A 251 10.84 0.36 2.48
N SER A 252 10.72 1.67 2.29
CA SER A 252 9.47 2.40 2.57
C SER A 252 8.25 1.89 1.79
N GLN A 253 8.40 1.61 0.49
CA GLN A 253 7.30 1.08 -0.32
C GLN A 253 6.94 -0.34 0.11
N TYR A 254 7.93 -1.17 0.39
CA TYR A 254 7.72 -2.56 0.81
C TYR A 254 6.99 -2.66 2.14
N LEU A 255 7.38 -1.86 3.14
CA LEU A 255 6.80 -1.89 4.48
C LEU A 255 5.43 -1.19 4.54
N LEU A 256 5.26 -0.06 3.85
CA LEU A 256 4.10 0.83 4.04
C LEU A 256 3.15 0.86 2.84
N GLY A 257 3.47 0.16 1.75
CA GLY A 257 2.78 0.27 0.47
C GLY A 257 1.42 -0.42 0.39
N PHE A 258 1.18 -1.44 1.23
CA PHE A 258 -0.06 -2.25 1.24
C PHE A 258 -0.47 -2.75 -0.16
N GLY A 259 0.42 -3.51 -0.79
CA GLY A 259 0.21 -4.19 -2.08
C GLY A 259 0.39 -5.71 -1.97
N PRO A 260 0.60 -6.43 -3.08
CA PRO A 260 0.75 -7.89 -3.09
C PRO A 260 1.88 -8.41 -2.18
N ARG A 261 2.93 -7.62 -1.95
CA ARG A 261 4.06 -8.02 -1.11
C ARG A 261 3.88 -7.79 0.39
N THR A 262 2.70 -7.34 0.82
CA THR A 262 2.43 -6.99 2.23
C THR A 262 2.61 -8.18 3.16
N ILE A 263 2.14 -9.36 2.77
CA ILE A 263 2.24 -10.57 3.60
C ILE A 263 3.70 -10.99 3.74
N THR A 264 4.48 -10.95 2.65
CA THR A 264 5.92 -11.20 2.72
C THR A 264 6.62 -10.20 3.64
N ALA A 265 6.30 -8.91 3.55
CA ALA A 265 6.88 -7.90 4.42
C ALA A 265 6.55 -8.13 5.90
N ALA A 266 5.32 -8.60 6.20
CA ALA A 266 4.92 -8.97 7.54
C ALA A 266 5.64 -10.22 8.05
N ILE A 267 5.83 -11.24 7.20
CA ILE A 267 6.63 -12.44 7.53
C ILE A 267 8.08 -12.06 7.83
N ASP A 268 8.68 -11.21 7.01
CA ASP A 268 10.06 -10.75 7.21
C ASP A 268 10.18 -9.96 8.52
N LEU A 269 9.24 -9.05 8.81
CA LEU A 269 9.20 -8.33 10.09
C LEU A 269 9.02 -9.29 11.27
N ASN A 270 8.09 -10.22 11.18
CA ASN A 270 7.82 -11.23 12.22
C ASN A 270 9.05 -12.10 12.51
N SER A 271 9.88 -12.42 11.50
CA SER A 271 11.10 -13.21 11.68
C SER A 271 12.15 -12.58 12.60
N HIS A 272 12.02 -11.27 12.89
CA HIS A 272 12.86 -10.59 13.87
C HIS A 272 12.36 -10.75 15.31
N PHE A 273 11.09 -11.06 15.51
CA PHE A 273 10.46 -11.17 16.83
C PHE A 273 10.78 -12.50 17.54
N ASP A 274 11.19 -13.52 16.78
CA ASP A 274 11.57 -14.85 17.27
C ASP A 274 12.97 -14.92 17.91
N ARG A 275 13.55 -13.79 18.33
CA ARG A 275 14.92 -13.70 18.87
C ARG A 275 14.97 -13.28 20.34
#